data_AF-W2RTZ3-F1
#
_entry.id   AF-W2RTZ3-F1
#
_cell.length_a   1.000
_cell.length_b   1.000
_cell.length_c   1.000
_cell.angle_alpha   90.00
_cell.angle_beta   90.00
_cell.angle_gamma   90.00
#
_symmetry.space_group_name_H-M   'P 1'
#
loop_
_entity.id
_entity.type
_entity.pdbx_description
1 polymer ?
#
loop_
_entity_poly.entity_id
_entity_poly.type
_entity_poly.pdbx_seq_one_letter_code
_entity_poly.pdbx_strand_id
1 'polypeptide(L)'
;MPSAIIHCVRHAQGFHNLGTEFHALRDPRLTPAGEEQCAALQAAHFPGDAQRRISLITASPLTRTLHTAYLTFQPLLDPSHSDHVKSTNTPTTPRPNILALPDAQETSDFPCDTGSDPTTLAASVSRSSWPVDLSLLHPSWTEKGLTTRYSPHAAAIKSRARATRQLLRQKARELVAAGVEKPEIVLVTHGGFLHYFTGDWEGASRGLGTGWANCETRAYEFEGGIEVDAEDEDEDEARIVETRESRRKRGVEHAMPGWEEQVGLEEETMVGWESRGLQRPDRIGEGWEWKSGAALGGDDAATEKEKEGNMVAAKAREVDGAEVEAEANKGEELERGVGVKVQA
;
A
#
# COMPACT_ATOMS: atom_id res chain seq x y z
N MET A 1 -1.56 -25.57 8.52
CA MET A 1 -2.79 -24.92 8.01
C MET A 1 -2.44 -24.25 6.70
N PRO A 2 -3.32 -24.25 5.69
CA PRO A 2 -3.10 -23.52 4.45
C PRO A 2 -2.84 -22.03 4.76
N SER A 3 -1.94 -21.40 4.00
CA SER A 3 -1.47 -20.03 4.26
C SER A 3 -1.31 -19.27 2.94
N ALA A 4 -1.30 -17.94 3.02
CA ALA A 4 -1.05 -17.06 1.89
C ALA A 4 -0.21 -15.87 2.35
N ILE A 5 0.62 -15.35 1.46
CA ILE A 5 1.37 -14.10 1.67
C ILE A 5 0.60 -12.95 1.06
N ILE A 6 0.42 -11.87 1.83
CA ILE A 6 -0.12 -10.60 1.34
C ILE A 6 1.03 -9.59 1.27
N HIS A 7 1.44 -9.22 0.06
CA HIS A 7 2.40 -8.15 -0.20
C HIS A 7 1.66 -6.82 -0.26
N CYS A 8 1.75 -6.05 0.82
CA CYS A 8 1.21 -4.70 0.87
C CYS A 8 2.23 -3.74 0.24
N VAL A 9 1.75 -2.84 -0.60
CA VAL A 9 2.57 -1.82 -1.28
C VAL A 9 1.87 -0.47 -1.15
N ARG A 10 2.55 0.53 -0.58
CA ARG A 10 2.10 1.93 -0.70
C ARG A 10 2.40 2.42 -2.12
N HIS A 11 1.45 3.11 -2.75
CA HIS A 11 1.66 3.69 -4.08
C HIS A 11 2.93 4.57 -4.17
N ALA A 12 3.48 4.67 -5.38
CA ALA A 12 4.59 5.55 -5.70
C ALA A 12 4.22 7.04 -5.60
N GLN A 13 5.18 7.95 -5.67
CA GLN A 13 4.93 9.39 -5.57
C GLN A 13 3.93 9.88 -6.64
N GLY A 14 2.75 10.30 -6.17
CA GLY A 14 1.74 10.98 -6.99
C GLY A 14 1.86 12.49 -6.87
N PHE A 15 1.23 13.24 -7.77
CA PHE A 15 1.25 14.71 -7.73
C PHE A 15 0.76 15.28 -6.38
N HIS A 16 -0.21 14.64 -5.72
CA HIS A 16 -0.63 15.04 -4.36
C HIS A 16 0.48 14.97 -3.30
N ASN A 17 1.56 14.21 -3.50
CA ASN A 17 2.65 14.11 -2.53
C ASN A 17 3.64 15.27 -2.64
N LEU A 18 3.50 16.14 -3.63
CA LEU A 18 4.39 17.29 -3.84
C LEU A 18 4.08 18.46 -2.89
N GLY A 19 2.89 18.48 -2.29
CA GLY A 19 2.46 19.53 -1.37
C GLY A 19 0.95 19.58 -1.19
N THR A 20 0.51 20.25 -0.12
CA THR A 20 -0.90 20.40 0.25
C THR A 20 -1.75 21.08 -0.82
N GLU A 21 -1.14 21.98 -1.61
CA GLU A 21 -1.78 22.64 -2.74
C GLU A 21 -2.28 21.67 -3.81
N PHE A 22 -1.69 20.48 -3.87
CA PHE A 22 -2.08 19.43 -4.81
C PHE A 22 -3.18 18.51 -4.26
N HIS A 23 -3.62 18.67 -3.00
CA HIS A 23 -4.73 17.90 -2.45
C HIS A 23 -6.07 18.19 -3.14
N ALA A 24 -6.18 19.37 -3.79
CA ALA A 24 -7.33 19.73 -4.62
C ALA A 24 -7.36 19.01 -5.98
N LEU A 25 -6.25 18.38 -6.41
CA LEU A 25 -6.23 17.59 -7.64
C LEU A 25 -7.05 16.32 -7.44
N ARG A 26 -8.12 16.15 -8.22
CA ARG A 26 -8.91 14.92 -8.18
C ARG A 26 -8.16 13.75 -8.82
N ASP A 27 -8.16 12.61 -8.12
CA ASP A 27 -7.61 11.34 -8.59
C ASP A 27 -6.25 11.45 -9.32
N PRO A 28 -5.23 12.05 -8.68
CA PRO A 28 -4.00 12.45 -9.35
C PRO A 28 -3.16 11.26 -9.80
N ARG A 29 -2.46 11.45 -10.92
CA ARG A 29 -1.51 10.48 -11.49
C ARG A 29 -0.19 10.44 -10.70
N LEU A 30 0.64 9.46 -11.04
CA LEU A 30 2.04 9.44 -10.65
C LEU A 30 2.81 10.61 -11.27
N THR A 31 3.83 11.04 -10.55
CA THR A 31 4.88 11.91 -11.09
C THR A 31 5.92 11.07 -11.85
N PRO A 32 6.80 11.67 -12.68
CA PRO A 32 7.93 10.95 -13.27
C PRO A 32 8.82 10.26 -12.22
N ALA A 33 9.09 10.92 -11.09
CA ALA A 33 9.82 10.32 -9.98
C ALA A 33 9.08 9.13 -9.36
N GLY A 34 7.75 9.16 -9.34
CA GLY A 34 6.91 8.01 -8.95
C GLY A 34 7.03 6.84 -9.92
N GLU A 35 7.16 7.08 -11.21
CA GLU A 35 7.39 6.01 -12.20
C GLU A 35 8.76 5.37 -12.00
N GLU A 36 9.80 6.15 -11.73
CA GLU A 36 11.15 5.65 -11.36
C GLU A 36 11.10 4.82 -10.06
N GLN A 37 10.34 5.25 -9.06
CA GLN A 37 10.12 4.49 -7.83
C GLN A 37 9.46 3.13 -8.11
N CYS A 38 8.54 3.02 -9.07
CA CYS A 38 7.94 1.74 -9.46
C CYS A 38 8.99 0.78 -10.03
N ALA A 39 9.89 1.29 -10.89
CA ALA A 39 10.99 0.50 -11.45
C ALA A 39 11.97 0.03 -10.37
N ALA A 40 12.30 0.92 -9.41
CA ALA A 40 13.15 0.56 -8.28
C ALA A 40 12.51 -0.49 -7.36
N LEU A 41 11.20 -0.34 -7.06
CA LEU A 41 10.42 -1.32 -6.29
C LEU A 41 10.43 -2.70 -6.97
N GLN A 42 10.16 -2.73 -8.27
CA GLN A 42 10.23 -3.95 -9.07
C GLN A 42 11.62 -4.60 -8.94
N ALA A 43 12.69 -3.85 -9.22
CA ALA A 43 14.04 -4.41 -9.21
C ALA A 43 14.46 -4.95 -7.83
N ALA A 44 14.13 -4.23 -6.76
CA ALA A 44 14.60 -4.55 -5.42
C ALA A 44 13.76 -5.66 -4.73
N HIS A 45 12.44 -5.68 -4.95
CA HIS A 45 11.54 -6.53 -4.18
C HIS A 45 10.77 -7.56 -5.01
N PHE A 46 10.57 -7.26 -6.30
CA PHE A 46 9.84 -8.14 -7.21
C PHE A 46 10.66 -8.44 -8.48
N PRO A 47 11.88 -9.00 -8.36
CA PRO A 47 12.59 -9.54 -9.51
C PRO A 47 11.79 -10.70 -10.13
N GLY A 48 12.13 -11.11 -11.36
CA GLY A 48 11.34 -12.09 -12.14
C GLY A 48 10.92 -13.33 -11.33
N ASP A 49 11.82 -13.95 -10.58
CA ASP A 49 11.51 -15.12 -9.75
C ASP A 49 10.49 -14.85 -8.63
N ALA A 50 10.52 -13.65 -8.05
CA ALA A 50 9.54 -13.22 -7.06
C ALA A 50 8.20 -12.89 -7.71
N GLN A 51 8.23 -12.20 -8.85
CA GLN A 51 7.01 -11.92 -9.61
C GLN A 51 6.27 -13.20 -9.99
N ARG A 52 6.96 -14.22 -10.48
CA ARG A 52 6.30 -15.46 -10.91
C ARG A 52 5.56 -16.22 -9.80
N ARG A 53 5.80 -15.90 -8.52
CA ARG A 53 5.03 -16.47 -7.40
C ARG A 53 3.71 -15.73 -7.13
N ILE A 54 3.57 -14.51 -7.62
CA ILE A 54 2.37 -13.70 -7.46
C ILE A 54 1.21 -14.38 -8.19
N SER A 55 0.17 -14.67 -7.42
CA SER A 55 -1.03 -15.39 -7.86
C SER A 55 -2.19 -14.43 -8.15
N LEU A 56 -2.19 -13.25 -7.54
CA LEU A 56 -3.20 -12.21 -7.75
C LEU A 56 -2.59 -10.83 -7.47
N ILE A 57 -2.88 -9.87 -8.35
CA ILE A 57 -2.56 -8.46 -8.15
C ILE A 57 -3.86 -7.71 -7.87
N THR A 58 -3.93 -7.01 -6.75
CA THR A 58 -5.04 -6.15 -6.40
C THR A 58 -4.56 -4.73 -6.16
N ALA A 59 -5.42 -3.75 -6.42
CA ALA A 59 -5.11 -2.36 -6.19
C ALA A 59 -6.36 -1.56 -5.82
N SER A 60 -6.18 -0.49 -5.06
CA SER A 60 -7.20 0.55 -4.99
C SER A 60 -7.51 1.08 -6.39
N PRO A 61 -8.78 1.40 -6.71
CA PRO A 61 -9.18 1.95 -8.01
C PRO A 61 -8.71 3.39 -8.28
N LEU A 62 -7.97 4.03 -7.37
CA LEU A 62 -7.38 5.34 -7.64
C LEU A 62 -6.29 5.24 -8.70
N THR A 63 -6.17 6.27 -9.54
CA THR A 63 -5.30 6.25 -10.72
C THR A 63 -3.84 6.02 -10.34
N ARG A 64 -3.34 6.63 -9.24
CA ARG A 64 -1.96 6.42 -8.76
C ARG A 64 -1.66 4.98 -8.30
N THR A 65 -2.62 4.28 -7.70
CA THR A 65 -2.45 2.89 -7.26
C THR A 65 -2.52 1.93 -8.43
N LEU A 66 -3.46 2.14 -9.36
CA LEU A 66 -3.51 1.37 -10.60
C LEU A 66 -2.25 1.55 -11.44
N HIS A 67 -1.74 2.78 -11.55
CA HIS A 67 -0.51 3.05 -12.29
C HIS A 67 0.71 2.40 -11.62
N THR A 68 0.81 2.50 -10.29
CA THR A 68 1.89 1.84 -9.52
C THR A 68 1.85 0.33 -9.72
N ALA A 69 0.67 -0.28 -9.61
CA ALA A 69 0.48 -1.71 -9.82
C ALA A 69 0.86 -2.12 -11.26
N TYR A 70 0.39 -1.37 -12.25
CA TYR A 70 0.70 -1.64 -13.65
C TYR A 70 2.21 -1.58 -13.91
N LEU A 71 2.90 -0.52 -13.50
CA LEU A 71 4.32 -0.36 -13.78
C LEU A 71 5.19 -1.38 -13.04
N THR A 72 4.93 -1.59 -11.74
CA THR A 72 5.75 -2.49 -10.90
C THR A 72 5.63 -3.96 -11.35
N PHE A 73 4.43 -4.37 -11.77
CA PHE A 73 4.13 -5.76 -12.12
C PHE A 73 3.90 -5.96 -13.63
N GLN A 74 4.33 -5.00 -14.45
CA GLN A 74 4.23 -5.06 -15.91
C GLN A 74 4.73 -6.40 -16.50
N PRO A 75 5.85 -6.99 -16.02
CA PRO A 75 6.34 -8.27 -16.54
C PRO A 75 5.38 -9.45 -16.38
N LEU A 76 4.48 -9.40 -15.39
CA LEU A 76 3.41 -10.38 -15.21
C LEU A 76 2.14 -10.01 -15.95
N LEU A 77 1.89 -8.72 -16.17
CA LEU A 77 0.66 -8.24 -16.80
C LEU A 77 0.74 -8.24 -18.33
N ASP A 78 1.94 -8.30 -18.91
CA ASP A 78 2.18 -8.33 -20.35
C ASP A 78 2.22 -9.78 -20.89
N PRO A 79 1.24 -10.18 -21.72
CA PRO A 79 1.18 -11.53 -22.28
C PRO A 79 2.38 -11.94 -23.15
N SER A 80 3.16 -10.97 -23.63
CA SER A 80 4.35 -11.20 -24.44
C SER A 80 5.63 -11.37 -23.60
N HIS A 81 5.60 -11.00 -22.32
CA HIS A 81 6.76 -11.02 -21.46
C HIS A 81 7.09 -12.45 -20.98
N SER A 82 8.39 -12.76 -20.86
CA SER A 82 8.82 -14.13 -20.53
C SER A 82 8.39 -14.58 -19.13
N ASP A 83 8.29 -13.66 -18.18
CA ASP A 83 7.83 -13.98 -16.82
C ASP A 83 6.34 -14.29 -16.80
N HIS A 84 5.50 -13.55 -17.54
CA HIS A 84 4.09 -13.89 -17.73
C HIS A 84 3.90 -15.33 -18.24
N VAL A 85 4.65 -15.70 -19.30
CA VAL A 85 4.57 -17.04 -19.90
C VAL A 85 4.97 -18.14 -18.90
N LYS A 86 5.92 -17.85 -18.01
CA LYS A 86 6.41 -18.79 -16.99
C LYS A 86 5.61 -18.76 -15.68
N SER A 87 4.82 -17.71 -15.45
CA SER A 87 4.10 -17.44 -14.19
C SER A 87 2.80 -18.23 -14.05
N THR A 88 2.44 -19.10 -15.01
CA THR A 88 1.25 -19.92 -14.89
C THR A 88 1.43 -20.94 -13.76
N ASN A 89 1.00 -20.58 -12.55
CA ASN A 89 1.06 -21.45 -11.37
C ASN A 89 0.24 -22.73 -11.58
N THR A 90 -0.78 -22.71 -12.45
CA THR A 90 -1.42 -23.90 -13.02
C THR A 90 -1.86 -23.66 -14.48
N PRO A 91 -2.11 -24.72 -15.29
CA PRO A 91 -2.65 -24.59 -16.65
C PRO A 91 -4.07 -23.99 -16.72
N THR A 92 -4.76 -23.88 -15.58
CA THR A 92 -6.19 -23.52 -15.48
C THR A 92 -6.42 -22.14 -14.86
N THR A 93 -5.41 -21.50 -14.27
CA THR A 93 -5.55 -20.16 -13.72
C THR A 93 -5.65 -19.11 -14.84
N PRO A 94 -6.64 -18.20 -14.80
CA PRO A 94 -6.68 -17.05 -15.69
C PRO A 94 -5.41 -16.23 -15.57
N ARG A 95 -5.00 -15.60 -16.68
CA ARG A 95 -3.85 -14.68 -16.72
C ARG A 95 -4.03 -13.57 -15.67
N PRO A 96 -2.95 -13.12 -15.01
CA PRO A 96 -3.05 -12.10 -13.98
C PRO A 96 -3.54 -10.78 -14.60
N ASN A 97 -4.66 -10.29 -14.11
CA ASN A 97 -5.12 -8.91 -14.25
C ASN A 97 -5.02 -8.22 -12.89
N ILE A 98 -5.14 -6.90 -12.87
CA ILE A 98 -5.27 -6.12 -11.64
C ILE A 98 -6.74 -6.11 -11.23
N LEU A 99 -7.09 -6.71 -10.09
CA LEU A 99 -8.43 -6.58 -9.52
C LEU A 99 -8.55 -5.26 -8.73
N ALA A 100 -9.45 -4.37 -9.15
CA ALA A 100 -9.68 -3.11 -8.46
C ALA A 100 -10.57 -3.30 -7.21
N LEU A 101 -10.07 -2.89 -6.04
CA LEU A 101 -10.74 -3.02 -4.75
C LEU A 101 -11.17 -1.65 -4.20
N PRO A 102 -12.45 -1.25 -4.34
CA PRO A 102 -12.93 0.05 -3.86
C PRO A 102 -12.68 0.26 -2.36
N ASP A 103 -12.90 -0.78 -1.55
CA ASP A 103 -12.72 -0.70 -0.10
C ASP A 103 -11.26 -0.37 0.29
N ALA A 104 -10.28 -0.60 -0.59
CA ALA A 104 -8.87 -0.29 -0.37
C ALA A 104 -8.44 1.15 -0.71
N GLN A 105 -9.37 2.09 -0.88
CA GLN A 105 -9.05 3.50 -1.13
C GLN A 105 -8.58 4.26 0.12
N GLU A 106 -7.87 5.37 -0.11
CA GLU A 106 -7.35 6.25 0.95
C GLU A 106 -8.45 6.77 1.87
N THR A 107 -8.07 7.16 3.08
CA THR A 107 -8.96 7.41 4.21
C THR A 107 -9.72 8.73 4.12
N SER A 108 -9.11 9.79 3.60
CA SER A 108 -9.71 11.13 3.65
C SER A 108 -10.82 11.35 2.60
N ASP A 109 -11.49 12.50 2.67
CA ASP A 109 -12.43 13.00 1.66
C ASP A 109 -11.84 14.13 0.80
N PHE A 110 -10.52 14.35 0.84
CA PHE A 110 -9.86 15.29 -0.07
C PHE A 110 -10.09 14.88 -1.54
N PRO A 111 -10.14 15.85 -2.48
CA PRO A 111 -10.24 15.53 -3.90
C PRO A 111 -9.19 14.54 -4.38
N CYS A 112 -7.95 14.63 -3.88
CA CYS A 112 -6.89 13.69 -4.22
C CYS A 112 -7.16 12.25 -3.76
N ASP A 113 -7.96 12.06 -2.71
CA ASP A 113 -8.32 10.75 -2.15
C ASP A 113 -9.69 10.27 -2.62
N THR A 114 -10.28 11.01 -3.55
CA THR A 114 -11.55 10.70 -4.19
C THR A 114 -11.29 10.31 -5.64
N GLY A 115 -11.67 9.08 -5.99
CA GLY A 115 -11.49 8.55 -7.33
C GLY A 115 -12.35 9.23 -8.40
N SER A 116 -12.08 8.84 -9.65
CA SER A 116 -12.92 9.16 -10.81
C SER A 116 -14.22 8.36 -10.78
N ASP A 117 -15.32 8.86 -11.37
CA ASP A 117 -16.52 8.06 -11.53
C ASP A 117 -16.24 6.80 -12.39
N PRO A 118 -17.04 5.72 -12.29
CA PRO A 118 -16.77 4.46 -12.99
C PRO A 118 -16.58 4.60 -14.51
N THR A 119 -17.35 5.45 -15.17
CA THR A 119 -17.26 5.65 -16.62
C THR A 119 -15.94 6.33 -17.00
N THR A 120 -15.58 7.39 -16.27
CA THR A 120 -14.30 8.09 -16.48
C THR A 120 -13.11 7.18 -16.20
N LEU A 121 -13.16 6.40 -15.11
CA LEU A 121 -12.09 5.46 -14.76
C LEU A 121 -11.94 4.35 -15.82
N ALA A 122 -13.04 3.74 -16.26
CA ALA A 122 -13.02 2.71 -17.31
C ALA A 122 -12.44 3.25 -18.63
N ALA A 123 -12.79 4.48 -19.02
CA ALA A 123 -12.23 5.13 -20.19
C ALA A 123 -10.70 5.40 -20.03
N SER A 124 -10.24 5.77 -18.83
CA SER A 124 -8.83 5.99 -18.54
C SER A 124 -8.02 4.68 -18.59
N VAL A 125 -8.54 3.61 -17.97
CA VAL A 125 -7.95 2.27 -17.99
C VAL A 125 -7.82 1.76 -19.43
N SER A 126 -8.91 1.85 -20.22
CA SER A 126 -8.93 1.43 -21.62
C SER A 126 -7.93 2.21 -22.47
N ARG A 127 -7.89 3.55 -22.32
CA ARG A 127 -6.94 4.40 -23.06
C ARG A 127 -5.48 4.09 -22.72
N SER A 128 -5.22 3.71 -21.47
CA SER A 128 -3.87 3.37 -20.99
C SER A 128 -3.50 1.91 -21.26
N SER A 129 -4.43 1.10 -21.80
CA SER A 129 -4.28 -0.35 -22.00
C SER A 129 -3.89 -1.11 -20.72
N TRP A 130 -4.37 -0.65 -19.56
CA TRP A 130 -4.11 -1.34 -18.30
C TRP A 130 -5.07 -2.54 -18.17
N PRO A 131 -4.57 -3.76 -17.87
CA PRO A 131 -5.40 -4.95 -17.70
C PRO A 131 -6.05 -4.96 -16.30
N VAL A 132 -7.03 -4.06 -16.10
CA VAL A 132 -7.73 -3.89 -14.82
C VAL A 132 -9.13 -4.48 -14.89
N ASP A 133 -9.45 -5.36 -13.95
CA ASP A 133 -10.81 -5.81 -13.67
C ASP A 133 -11.50 -4.81 -12.73
N LEU A 134 -12.53 -4.16 -13.25
CA LEU A 134 -13.35 -3.15 -12.57
C LEU A 134 -14.68 -3.70 -12.05
N SER A 135 -14.88 -5.03 -12.05
CA SER A 135 -16.15 -5.69 -11.72
C SER A 135 -16.68 -5.40 -10.32
N LEU A 136 -15.82 -5.00 -9.38
CA LEU A 136 -16.21 -4.66 -8.00
C LEU A 136 -16.59 -3.18 -7.82
N LEU A 137 -16.43 -2.33 -8.84
CA LEU A 137 -16.81 -0.92 -8.72
C LEU A 137 -18.33 -0.75 -8.71
N HIS A 138 -18.83 -0.13 -7.63
CA HIS A 138 -20.21 0.32 -7.53
C HIS A 138 -20.32 1.81 -7.89
N PRO A 139 -21.43 2.32 -8.48
CA PRO A 139 -21.60 3.73 -8.82
C PRO A 139 -21.25 4.74 -7.71
N SER A 140 -21.54 4.40 -6.45
CA SER A 140 -21.28 5.25 -5.28
C SER A 140 -19.88 5.12 -4.68
N TRP A 141 -18.93 4.44 -5.35
CA TRP A 141 -17.60 4.19 -4.77
C TRP A 141 -16.77 5.46 -4.47
N THR A 142 -17.12 6.57 -5.13
CA THR A 142 -16.49 7.87 -4.93
C THR A 142 -17.19 8.75 -3.89
N GLU A 143 -18.29 8.27 -3.28
CA GLU A 143 -19.06 9.04 -2.30
C GLU A 143 -18.41 8.95 -0.92
N LYS A 144 -17.76 10.04 -0.51
CA LYS A 144 -16.99 10.17 0.74
C LYS A 144 -17.75 10.78 1.93
N GLY A 145 -19.07 10.97 1.80
CA GLY A 145 -19.88 11.61 2.85
C GLY A 145 -19.83 10.85 4.18
N LEU A 146 -20.06 11.54 5.29
CA LEU A 146 -19.87 10.96 6.63
C LEU A 146 -20.72 9.72 6.92
N THR A 147 -21.88 9.59 6.25
CA THR A 147 -22.82 8.47 6.40
C THR A 147 -22.63 7.38 5.33
N THR A 148 -21.63 7.50 4.45
CA THR A 148 -21.39 6.52 3.37
C THR A 148 -20.37 5.47 3.79
N ARG A 149 -20.27 4.40 3.00
CA ARG A 149 -19.25 3.35 3.17
C ARG A 149 -17.82 3.90 3.15
N TYR A 150 -17.57 4.93 2.34
CA TYR A 150 -16.24 5.49 2.13
C TYR A 150 -15.99 6.75 2.95
N SER A 151 -16.81 6.98 3.97
CA SER A 151 -16.64 8.04 4.97
C SER A 151 -15.20 8.07 5.51
N PRO A 152 -14.66 9.28 5.79
CA PRO A 152 -13.37 9.43 6.45
C PRO A 152 -13.40 9.09 7.94
N HIS A 153 -14.56 8.68 8.49
CA HIS A 153 -14.68 8.24 9.87
C HIS A 153 -13.94 6.91 10.12
N ALA A 154 -13.22 6.81 11.23
CA ALA A 154 -12.41 5.63 11.60
C ALA A 154 -13.20 4.32 11.55
N ALA A 155 -14.42 4.28 12.10
CA ALA A 155 -15.32 3.13 12.02
C ALA A 155 -15.60 2.66 10.58
N ALA A 156 -15.86 3.58 9.64
CA ALA A 156 -16.07 3.22 8.23
C ALA A 156 -14.78 2.68 7.59
N ILE A 157 -13.64 3.29 7.90
CA ILE A 157 -12.33 2.84 7.42
C ILE A 157 -11.99 1.44 7.97
N LYS A 158 -12.20 1.19 9.28
CA LYS A 158 -12.01 -0.12 9.92
C LYS A 158 -12.91 -1.19 9.29
N SER A 159 -14.17 -0.86 9.01
CA SER A 159 -15.09 -1.77 8.32
C SER A 159 -14.61 -2.13 6.91
N ARG A 160 -14.16 -1.14 6.11
CA ARG A 160 -13.58 -1.38 4.78
C ARG A 160 -12.29 -2.20 4.83
N ALA A 161 -11.43 -1.92 5.82
CA ALA A 161 -10.21 -2.68 6.06
C ALA A 161 -10.49 -4.15 6.35
N ARG A 162 -11.46 -4.45 7.22
CA ARG A 162 -11.94 -5.82 7.50
C ARG A 162 -12.48 -6.49 6.23
N ALA A 163 -13.40 -5.83 5.53
CA ALA A 163 -13.99 -6.37 4.29
C ALA A 163 -12.91 -6.67 3.23
N THR A 164 -11.88 -5.83 3.14
CA THR A 164 -10.72 -6.06 2.25
C THR A 164 -9.93 -7.30 2.69
N ARG A 165 -9.62 -7.46 3.98
CA ARG A 165 -8.92 -8.67 4.50
C ARG A 165 -9.73 -9.94 4.23
N GLN A 166 -11.03 -9.93 4.52
CA GLN A 166 -11.94 -11.06 4.28
C GLN A 166 -11.96 -11.44 2.79
N LEU A 167 -12.08 -10.46 1.89
CA LEU A 167 -12.06 -10.70 0.45
C LEU A 167 -10.73 -11.30 -0.01
N LEU A 168 -9.60 -10.78 0.47
CA LEU A 168 -8.28 -11.32 0.11
C LEU A 168 -8.09 -12.75 0.65
N ARG A 169 -8.63 -13.06 1.83
CA ARG A 169 -8.60 -14.42 2.38
C ARG A 169 -9.47 -15.37 1.56
N GLN A 170 -10.65 -14.92 1.14
CA GLN A 170 -11.50 -15.66 0.22
C GLN A 170 -10.78 -15.94 -1.11
N LYS A 171 -10.10 -14.94 -1.69
CA LYS A 171 -9.30 -15.11 -2.91
C LYS A 171 -8.15 -16.09 -2.72
N ALA A 172 -7.50 -16.07 -1.56
CA ALA A 172 -6.46 -17.06 -1.22
C ALA A 172 -7.02 -18.49 -1.19
N ARG A 173 -8.20 -18.71 -0.58
CA ARG A 173 -8.88 -20.01 -0.59
C ARG A 173 -9.24 -20.48 -1.99
N GLU A 174 -9.77 -19.59 -2.84
CA GLU A 174 -10.07 -19.89 -4.25
C GLU A 174 -8.80 -20.34 -5.01
N LEU A 175 -7.66 -19.67 -4.76
CA LEU A 175 -6.38 -20.03 -5.36
C LEU A 175 -5.87 -21.39 -4.87
N VAL A 176 -5.97 -21.68 -3.56
CA VAL A 176 -5.61 -23.00 -3.01
C VAL A 176 -6.50 -24.10 -3.58
N ALA A 177 -7.81 -23.88 -3.66
CA ALA A 177 -8.75 -24.81 -4.26
C ALA A 177 -8.46 -25.06 -5.76
N ALA A 178 -7.89 -24.06 -6.45
CA ALA A 178 -7.44 -24.18 -7.83
C ALA A 178 -6.05 -24.82 -7.99
N GLY A 179 -5.41 -25.24 -6.89
CA GLY A 179 -4.13 -25.98 -6.88
C GLY A 179 -2.89 -25.12 -6.62
N VAL A 180 -3.03 -23.85 -6.24
CA VAL A 180 -1.90 -23.01 -5.83
C VAL A 180 -1.50 -23.36 -4.39
N GLU A 181 -0.32 -23.95 -4.20
CA GLU A 181 0.12 -24.43 -2.87
C GLU A 181 0.28 -23.31 -1.84
N LYS A 182 0.91 -22.19 -2.22
CA LYS A 182 1.14 -21.02 -1.36
C LYS A 182 0.83 -19.74 -2.13
N PRO A 183 -0.43 -19.26 -2.11
CA PRO A 183 -0.80 -18.05 -2.83
C PRO A 183 0.00 -16.83 -2.32
N GLU A 184 0.54 -16.05 -3.25
CA GLU A 184 1.07 -14.71 -2.97
C GLU A 184 0.16 -13.67 -3.64
N ILE A 185 -0.40 -12.75 -2.86
CA ILE A 185 -1.35 -11.75 -3.31
C ILE A 185 -0.76 -10.37 -3.06
N VAL A 186 -0.80 -9.49 -4.06
CA VAL A 186 -0.37 -8.09 -3.91
C VAL A 186 -1.57 -7.20 -3.62
N LEU A 187 -1.43 -6.25 -2.70
CA LEU A 187 -2.33 -5.13 -2.49
C LEU A 187 -1.57 -3.81 -2.65
N VAL A 188 -1.79 -3.11 -3.76
CA VAL A 188 -1.28 -1.74 -3.97
C VAL A 188 -2.31 -0.72 -3.51
N THR A 189 -2.01 0.00 -2.43
CA THR A 189 -2.95 0.91 -1.76
C THR A 189 -2.21 2.15 -1.20
N HIS A 190 -2.74 2.78 -0.16
CA HIS A 190 -2.34 4.10 0.33
C HIS A 190 -1.84 4.02 1.77
N GLY A 191 -1.03 5.00 2.17
CA GLY A 191 -0.34 4.97 3.46
C GLY A 191 -1.30 5.04 4.64
N GLY A 192 -2.33 5.90 4.58
CA GLY A 192 -3.32 6.01 5.65
C GLY A 192 -4.12 4.71 5.79
N PHE A 193 -4.62 4.19 4.67
CA PHE A 193 -5.39 2.94 4.65
C PHE A 193 -4.60 1.72 5.15
N LEU A 194 -3.29 1.64 4.88
CA LEU A 194 -2.45 0.51 5.30
C LEU A 194 -2.41 0.31 6.82
N HIS A 195 -2.48 1.38 7.61
CA HIS A 195 -2.53 1.25 9.07
C HIS A 195 -3.79 0.51 9.53
N TYR A 196 -4.96 0.86 8.96
CA TYR A 196 -6.22 0.17 9.26
C TYR A 196 -6.28 -1.24 8.67
N PHE A 197 -5.74 -1.43 7.46
CA PHE A 197 -5.71 -2.73 6.80
C PHE A 197 -4.85 -3.74 7.54
N THR A 198 -3.66 -3.32 7.98
CA THR A 198 -2.70 -4.21 8.65
C THR A 198 -2.94 -4.32 10.15
N GLY A 199 -3.59 -3.32 10.75
CA GLY A 199 -3.67 -3.19 12.21
C GLY A 199 -2.31 -2.90 12.85
N ASP A 200 -1.30 -2.51 12.05
CA ASP A 200 0.03 -2.17 12.51
C ASP A 200 0.20 -0.65 12.60
N TRP A 201 0.23 -0.17 13.83
CA TRP A 201 0.37 1.24 14.20
C TRP A 201 1.79 1.58 14.65
N GLU A 202 2.69 0.60 14.72
CA GLU A 202 4.08 0.82 15.09
C GLU A 202 4.76 1.81 14.13
N GLY A 203 5.17 2.97 14.65
CA GLY A 203 5.81 4.01 13.86
C GLY A 203 4.88 4.70 12.85
N ALA A 204 3.56 4.56 12.98
CA ALA A 204 2.59 5.21 12.09
C ALA A 204 2.66 6.76 12.14
N SER A 205 3.19 7.31 13.23
CA SER A 205 3.43 8.74 13.40
C SER A 205 4.80 9.22 12.87
N ARG A 206 5.61 8.39 12.19
CA ARG A 206 6.91 8.82 11.65
C ARG A 206 6.77 9.92 10.58
N GLY A 207 5.74 9.84 9.73
CA GLY A 207 5.39 10.88 8.76
C GLY A 207 4.14 11.68 9.19
N LEU A 208 3.70 12.59 8.32
CA LEU A 208 2.39 13.22 8.45
C LEU A 208 1.35 12.33 7.76
N GLY A 209 0.37 11.84 8.52
CA GLY A 209 -0.74 11.02 8.01
C GLY A 209 -0.42 9.56 7.68
N THR A 210 0.87 9.15 7.70
CA THR A 210 1.29 7.75 7.57
C THR A 210 2.75 7.54 7.97
N GLY A 211 3.07 6.34 8.43
CA GLY A 211 4.44 5.88 8.68
C GLY A 211 5.08 5.13 7.52
N TRP A 212 4.36 4.92 6.41
CA TRP A 212 4.86 4.21 5.23
C TRP A 212 5.55 5.16 4.27
N ALA A 213 6.66 4.79 3.65
CA ALA A 213 7.24 5.53 2.53
C ALA A 213 6.54 5.19 1.20
N ASN A 214 6.60 6.08 0.20
CA ASN A 214 6.15 5.73 -1.15
C ASN A 214 6.92 4.50 -1.66
N CYS A 215 6.22 3.57 -2.32
CA CYS A 215 6.76 2.28 -2.74
C CYS A 215 7.32 1.39 -1.62
N GLU A 216 7.09 1.71 -0.34
CA GLU A 216 7.39 0.77 0.72
C GLU A 216 6.52 -0.47 0.59
N THR A 217 7.14 -1.64 0.74
CA THR A 217 6.45 -2.92 0.73
C THR A 217 6.73 -3.70 2.00
N ARG A 218 5.69 -4.34 2.52
CA ARG A 218 5.75 -5.26 3.66
C ARG A 218 4.92 -6.50 3.35
N ALA A 219 5.36 -7.65 3.85
CA ALA A 219 4.71 -8.94 3.61
C ALA A 219 4.04 -9.46 4.89
N TYR A 220 2.79 -9.91 4.76
CA TYR A 220 1.94 -10.36 5.85
C TYR A 220 1.38 -11.77 5.62
N GLU A 221 0.97 -12.43 6.69
CA GLU A 221 0.23 -13.69 6.68
C GLU A 221 -1.05 -13.54 7.51
N PHE A 222 -2.11 -14.29 7.21
CA PHE A 222 -3.31 -14.33 8.04
C PHE A 222 -3.04 -14.99 9.39
N GLU A 223 -3.50 -14.37 10.46
CA GLU A 223 -3.49 -14.96 11.80
C GLU A 223 -4.39 -16.21 11.80
N GLY A 224 -3.81 -17.38 12.10
CA GLY A 224 -4.53 -18.67 12.03
C GLY A 224 -4.61 -19.30 10.63
N GLY A 225 -4.11 -18.64 9.57
CA GLY A 225 -4.15 -19.15 8.20
C GLY A 225 -5.38 -18.68 7.39
N ILE A 226 -5.64 -19.32 6.26
CA ILE A 226 -6.69 -18.86 5.31
C ILE A 226 -8.05 -19.53 5.53
N GLU A 227 -8.13 -20.55 6.38
CA GLU A 227 -9.41 -21.18 6.73
C GLU A 227 -10.20 -20.27 7.68
N VAL A 228 -11.53 -20.37 7.61
CA VAL A 228 -12.45 -19.57 8.42
C VAL A 228 -12.99 -20.48 9.52
N ASP A 229 -12.62 -20.19 10.75
CA ASP A 229 -13.14 -20.89 11.94
C ASP A 229 -14.32 -20.13 12.58
N ALA A 230 -14.71 -18.97 12.03
CA ALA A 230 -15.79 -18.14 12.56
C ALA A 230 -17.16 -18.61 12.03
N GLU A 231 -18.12 -18.79 12.95
CA GLU A 231 -19.51 -19.11 12.61
C GLU A 231 -20.27 -17.88 12.07
N ASP A 232 -19.80 -16.66 12.41
CA ASP A 232 -20.32 -15.37 11.95
C ASP A 232 -19.24 -14.59 11.19
N GLU A 233 -19.56 -14.14 9.98
CA GLU A 233 -18.68 -13.31 9.15
C GLU A 233 -18.42 -11.93 9.76
N ASP A 234 -19.32 -11.42 10.61
CA ASP A 234 -19.14 -10.14 11.30
C ASP A 234 -18.16 -10.23 12.47
N GLU A 235 -17.93 -11.43 13.02
CA GLU A 235 -16.91 -11.69 14.05
C GLU A 235 -15.53 -11.98 13.46
N ASP A 236 -15.48 -12.28 12.16
CA ASP A 236 -14.25 -12.59 11.44
C ASP A 236 -13.44 -11.34 11.07
N GLU A 237 -12.50 -10.94 11.93
CA GLU A 237 -11.61 -9.81 11.64
C GLU A 237 -10.57 -10.10 10.54
N ALA A 238 -10.41 -11.37 10.13
CA ALA A 238 -9.43 -11.84 9.14
C ALA A 238 -8.03 -11.21 9.33
N ARG A 239 -7.59 -11.08 10.59
CA ARG A 239 -6.38 -10.33 10.97
C ARG A 239 -5.15 -10.87 10.24
N ILE A 240 -4.19 -9.98 10.02
CA ILE A 240 -2.92 -10.30 9.38
C ILE A 240 -1.76 -9.86 10.27
N VAL A 241 -0.64 -10.58 10.21
CA VAL A 241 0.56 -10.31 10.98
C VAL A 241 1.73 -10.15 10.02
N GLU A 242 2.53 -9.10 10.22
CA GLU A 242 3.73 -8.87 9.41
C GLU A 242 4.72 -10.02 9.60
N THR A 243 5.21 -10.58 8.50
CA THR A 243 6.20 -11.67 8.54
C THR A 243 7.51 -11.20 9.19
N ARG A 244 8.20 -12.11 9.89
CA ARG A 244 9.51 -11.81 10.50
C ARG A 244 10.54 -11.37 9.46
N GLU A 245 10.49 -11.93 8.27
CA GLU A 245 11.39 -11.55 7.16
C GLU A 245 11.13 -10.10 6.72
N SER A 246 9.87 -9.71 6.55
CA SER A 246 9.48 -8.33 6.22
C SER A 246 9.98 -7.35 7.29
N ARG A 247 9.77 -7.66 8.57
CA ARG A 247 10.22 -6.81 9.69
C ARG A 247 11.74 -6.60 9.68
N ARG A 248 12.51 -7.68 9.51
CA ARG A 248 13.98 -7.59 9.41
C ARG A 248 14.45 -6.75 8.22
N LYS A 249 13.80 -6.88 7.07
CA LYS A 249 14.13 -6.06 5.88
C LYS A 249 13.99 -4.56 6.13
N ARG A 250 13.13 -4.14 7.06
CA ARG A 250 12.98 -2.74 7.48
C ARG A 250 13.66 -2.41 8.80
N GLY A 251 14.63 -3.22 9.24
CA GLY A 251 15.45 -2.97 10.43
C GLY A 251 14.75 -3.26 11.76
N VAL A 252 13.72 -4.11 11.78
CA VAL A 252 12.95 -4.44 12.98
C VAL A 252 13.14 -5.91 13.35
N GLU A 253 13.74 -6.15 14.52
CA GLU A 253 14.14 -7.49 14.97
C GLU A 253 13.10 -8.21 15.85
N HIS A 254 12.15 -7.48 16.44
CA HIS A 254 11.07 -8.06 17.25
C HIS A 254 9.85 -8.41 16.39
N ALA A 255 9.04 -9.33 16.93
CA ALA A 255 7.75 -9.66 16.33
C ALA A 255 6.81 -8.44 16.33
N MET A 256 5.79 -8.49 15.47
CA MET A 256 4.74 -7.47 15.48
C MET A 256 4.09 -7.41 16.87
N PRO A 257 3.88 -6.21 17.45
CA PRO A 257 3.12 -6.04 18.69
C PRO A 257 1.78 -6.76 18.65
N GLY A 258 1.39 -7.33 19.80
CA GLY A 258 0.10 -7.98 19.95
C GLY A 258 -1.06 -7.00 19.87
N TRP A 259 -2.28 -7.51 19.69
CA TRP A 259 -3.48 -6.68 19.50
C TRP A 259 -3.70 -5.64 20.61
N GLU A 260 -3.56 -6.03 21.89
CA GLU A 260 -3.75 -5.11 23.02
C GLU A 260 -2.75 -3.93 22.97
N GLU A 261 -1.53 -4.18 22.55
CA GLU A 261 -0.49 -3.15 22.38
C GLU A 261 -0.78 -2.27 21.15
N GLN A 262 -1.24 -2.87 20.05
CA GLN A 262 -1.63 -2.13 18.83
C GLN A 262 -2.76 -1.13 19.08
N VAL A 263 -3.70 -1.42 19.99
CA VAL A 263 -4.76 -0.47 20.39
C VAL A 263 -4.16 0.77 21.06
N GLY A 264 -3.14 0.59 21.91
CA GLY A 264 -2.42 1.72 22.52
C GLY A 264 -1.66 2.55 21.47
N LEU A 265 -0.96 1.86 20.56
CA LEU A 265 -0.22 2.50 19.45
C LEU A 265 -1.14 3.25 18.48
N GLU A 266 -2.36 2.77 18.25
CA GLU A 266 -3.38 3.47 17.46
C GLU A 266 -3.71 4.82 18.12
N GLU A 267 -4.04 4.84 19.42
CA GLU A 267 -4.36 6.08 20.14
C GLU A 267 -3.18 7.05 20.14
N GLU A 268 -1.97 6.56 20.43
CA GLU A 268 -0.74 7.36 20.37
C GLU A 268 -0.53 7.98 18.98
N THR A 269 -0.83 7.23 17.92
CA THR A 269 -0.76 7.70 16.54
C THR A 269 -1.78 8.81 16.28
N MET A 270 -3.05 8.62 16.70
CA MET A 270 -4.09 9.63 16.52
C MET A 270 -3.75 10.94 17.25
N VAL A 271 -3.24 10.85 18.48
CA VAL A 271 -2.73 12.02 19.23
C VAL A 271 -1.53 12.66 18.51
N GLY A 272 -0.60 11.84 18.02
CA GLY A 272 0.58 12.29 17.29
C GLY A 272 0.23 13.06 16.02
N TRP A 273 -0.75 12.57 15.24
CA TRP A 273 -1.26 13.25 14.04
C TRP A 273 -2.06 14.52 14.37
N GLU A 274 -2.90 14.49 15.40
CA GLU A 274 -3.65 15.66 15.87
C GLU A 274 -2.72 16.81 16.28
N SER A 275 -1.65 16.50 17.03
CA SER A 275 -0.65 17.49 17.45
C SER A 275 0.05 18.22 16.30
N ARG A 276 0.00 17.63 15.09
CA ARG A 276 0.58 18.17 13.85
C ARG A 276 -0.47 18.80 12.94
N GLY A 277 -1.72 18.90 13.38
CA GLY A 277 -2.80 19.60 12.69
C GLY A 277 -3.68 18.72 11.81
N LEU A 278 -3.54 17.39 11.87
CA LEU A 278 -4.49 16.49 11.21
C LEU A 278 -5.76 16.33 12.04
N GLN A 279 -6.88 16.15 11.35
CA GLN A 279 -8.15 15.84 12.00
C GLN A 279 -8.18 14.37 12.42
N ARG A 280 -8.72 14.10 13.61
CA ARG A 280 -8.87 12.74 14.15
C ARG A 280 -10.05 12.01 13.50
N PRO A 281 -9.82 10.95 12.70
CA PRO A 281 -10.90 10.19 12.07
C PRO A 281 -11.86 9.53 13.07
N ASP A 282 -11.40 9.27 14.28
CA ASP A 282 -12.13 8.61 15.36
C ASP A 282 -13.03 9.54 16.18
N ARG A 283 -12.90 10.86 16.02
CA ARG A 283 -13.70 11.86 16.76
C ARG A 283 -14.76 12.57 15.92
N ILE A 284 -14.90 12.21 14.65
CA ILE A 284 -15.86 12.84 13.74
C ILE A 284 -17.29 12.66 14.28
N GLY A 285 -17.99 13.76 14.53
CA GLY A 285 -19.38 13.74 15.02
C GLY A 285 -19.54 13.75 16.54
N GLU A 286 -18.46 13.60 17.32
CA GLU A 286 -18.48 13.71 18.79
C GLU A 286 -18.29 15.17 19.26
N GLY A 287 -19.01 16.10 18.63
CA GLY A 287 -18.81 17.55 18.86
C GLY A 287 -17.60 18.15 18.14
N TRP A 288 -16.83 17.33 17.42
CA TRP A 288 -15.81 17.78 16.46
C TRP A 288 -16.40 17.90 15.06
N GLU A 289 -16.25 19.09 14.47
CA GLU A 289 -16.59 19.35 13.08
C GLU A 289 -15.51 18.77 12.16
N TRP A 290 -15.92 17.93 11.21
CA TRP A 290 -15.04 17.47 10.14
C TRP A 290 -14.96 18.52 9.03
N LYS A 291 -13.78 19.12 8.88
CA LYS A 291 -13.45 20.02 7.77
C LYS A 291 -13.17 19.18 6.54
N SER A 292 -14.20 18.98 5.73
CA SER A 292 -14.10 18.25 4.47
C SER A 292 -13.02 18.84 3.57
N GLY A 293 -12.23 17.98 2.95
CA GLY A 293 -11.29 18.40 1.91
C GLY A 293 -11.96 19.07 0.72
N ALA A 294 -13.25 18.82 0.49
CA ALA A 294 -14.05 19.52 -0.51
C ALA A 294 -14.30 21.01 -0.16
N ALA A 295 -14.20 21.40 1.12
CA ALA A 295 -14.41 22.76 1.60
C ALA A 295 -13.10 23.59 1.68
N LEU A 296 -11.93 22.96 1.59
CA LEU A 296 -10.60 23.58 1.71
C LEU A 296 -10.08 24.17 0.37
N GLY A 297 -10.96 24.39 -0.61
CA GLY A 297 -10.65 25.05 -1.89
C GLY A 297 -10.44 26.58 -1.79
N GLY A 298 -10.30 27.13 -0.59
CA GLY A 298 -10.04 28.54 -0.34
C GLY A 298 -9.54 28.77 1.09
N ASP A 299 -8.37 29.39 1.19
CA ASP A 299 -7.72 29.96 2.38
C ASP A 299 -6.96 29.03 3.36
N ASP A 300 -5.67 29.38 3.45
CA ASP A 300 -4.53 28.84 4.17
C ASP A 300 -4.70 28.58 5.69
N ALA A 301 -4.08 27.49 6.16
CA ALA A 301 -3.52 27.37 7.53
C ALA A 301 -2.55 26.19 7.73
N ALA A 302 -2.47 25.20 6.84
CA ALA A 302 -1.67 23.98 7.05
C ALA A 302 -0.23 24.04 6.46
N THR A 303 0.15 25.16 5.85
CA THR A 303 1.23 25.22 4.84
C THR A 303 2.67 25.31 5.37
N GLU A 304 2.91 25.53 6.66
CA GLU A 304 4.28 25.72 7.19
C GLU A 304 4.86 24.51 7.94
N LYS A 305 4.07 23.77 8.73
CA LYS A 305 4.59 22.65 9.56
C LYS A 305 4.88 21.37 8.76
N GLU A 306 4.18 21.15 7.65
CA GLU A 306 4.39 19.97 6.79
C GLU A 306 5.63 20.10 5.90
N LYS A 307 5.98 21.34 5.51
CA LYS A 307 7.23 21.64 4.78
C LYS A 307 8.48 21.25 5.60
N GLU A 308 8.45 21.49 6.91
CA GLU A 308 9.53 21.07 7.81
C GLU A 308 9.64 19.53 7.90
N GLY A 309 8.51 18.82 8.02
CA GLY A 309 8.49 17.35 8.06
C GLY A 309 9.04 16.69 6.80
N ASN A 310 8.66 17.18 5.61
CA ASN A 310 9.16 16.66 4.34
C ASN A 310 10.64 17.01 4.09
N MET A 311 11.10 18.20 4.52
CA MET A 311 12.53 18.55 4.45
C MET A 311 13.39 17.68 5.37
N VAL A 312 12.91 17.37 6.57
CA VAL A 312 13.63 16.51 7.52
C VAL A 312 13.71 15.07 7.00
N ALA A 313 12.62 14.55 6.43
CA ALA A 313 12.62 13.22 5.81
C ALA A 313 13.52 13.14 4.56
N ALA A 314 13.58 14.20 3.75
CA ALA A 314 14.47 14.27 2.60
C ALA A 314 15.95 14.34 3.02
N LYS A 315 16.29 15.12 4.06
CA LYS A 315 17.65 15.20 4.61
C LYS A 315 18.10 13.89 5.26
N ALA A 316 17.22 13.19 5.97
CA ALA A 316 17.55 11.88 6.52
C ALA A 316 17.95 10.86 5.42
N ARG A 317 17.30 10.94 4.25
CA ARG A 317 17.61 10.08 3.10
C ARG A 317 18.93 10.41 2.41
N GLU A 318 19.33 11.68 2.36
CA GLU A 318 20.67 12.06 1.86
C GLU A 318 21.78 11.51 2.76
N VAL A 319 21.55 11.49 4.07
CA VAL A 319 22.53 10.96 5.03
C VAL A 319 22.63 9.44 4.94
N ASP A 320 21.49 8.73 4.93
CA ASP A 320 21.48 7.26 4.78
C ASP A 320 22.06 6.81 3.42
N GLY A 321 21.75 7.52 2.33
CA GLY A 321 22.31 7.22 1.01
C GLY A 321 23.83 7.43 0.94
N ALA A 322 24.35 8.47 1.59
CA ALA A 322 25.78 8.74 1.66
C ALA A 322 26.54 7.72 2.53
N GLU A 323 25.94 7.22 3.61
CA GLU A 323 26.53 6.17 4.44
C GLU A 323 26.60 4.82 3.71
N VAL A 324 25.56 4.47 2.95
CA VAL A 324 25.53 3.24 2.13
C VAL A 324 26.54 3.30 0.98
N GLU A 325 26.70 4.43 0.30
CA GLU A 325 27.75 4.61 -0.72
C GLU A 325 29.18 4.58 -0.13
N ALA A 326 29.36 5.09 1.09
CA ALA A 326 30.65 5.06 1.78
C ALA A 326 31.06 3.65 2.22
N GLU A 327 30.10 2.80 2.62
CA GLU A 327 30.36 1.39 2.94
C GLU A 327 30.59 0.55 1.67
N ALA A 328 29.86 0.80 0.59
CA ALA A 328 30.07 0.12 -0.69
C ALA A 328 31.47 0.37 -1.27
N ASN A 329 31.95 1.62 -1.22
CA ASN A 329 33.29 1.99 -1.68
C ASN A 329 34.42 1.37 -0.82
N LYS A 330 34.20 1.19 0.49
CA LYS A 330 35.15 0.47 1.36
C LYS A 330 35.20 -1.04 1.06
N GLY A 331 34.08 -1.64 0.65
CA GLY A 331 34.02 -3.02 0.19
C GLY A 331 34.83 -3.27 -1.09
N GLU A 332 34.71 -2.37 -2.07
CA GLU A 332 35.46 -2.48 -3.34
C GLU A 332 36.97 -2.25 -3.18
N GLU A 333 37.41 -1.40 -2.25
CA GLU A 333 38.85 -1.23 -1.95
C GLU A 333 39.46 -2.45 -1.25
N LEU A 334 38.69 -3.17 -0.42
CA LEU A 334 39.16 -4.41 0.22
C LEU A 334 39.30 -5.56 -0.79
N GLU A 335 38.39 -5.68 -1.77
CA GLU A 335 38.46 -6.74 -2.79
C GLU A 335 39.61 -6.51 -3.79
N ARG A 336 39.98 -5.25 -4.06
CA ARG A 336 41.16 -4.91 -4.89
C ARG A 336 42.50 -5.17 -4.19
N GLY A 337 42.52 -5.36 -2.88
CA GLY A 337 43.73 -5.62 -2.10
C GLY A 337 44.17 -7.09 -1.99
N VAL A 338 43.31 -8.05 -2.35
CA VAL A 338 43.55 -9.50 -2.13
C VAL A 338 43.95 -10.24 -3.43
N GLY A 339 44.08 -9.54 -4.54
CA GLY A 339 44.50 -10.10 -5.83
C GLY A 339 46.02 -10.18 -6.03
N VAL A 340 46.55 -11.40 -5.99
CA VAL A 340 47.75 -11.89 -6.72
C VAL A 340 49.13 -11.65 -6.07
N LYS A 341 49.64 -12.71 -5.41
CA LYS A 341 51.02 -13.19 -5.63
C LYS A 341 51.03 -14.73 -5.64
N VAL A 342 50.85 -15.30 -6.83
CA VAL A 342 51.33 -16.65 -7.15
C VAL A 342 52.15 -16.51 -8.43
N GLN A 343 53.47 -16.67 -8.34
CA GLN A 343 54.29 -17.13 -9.46
C GLN A 343 55.69 -17.59 -9.01
N ALA A 344 56.04 -18.75 -9.56
CA ALA A 344 57.32 -19.47 -9.60
C ALA A 344 57.78 -20.19 -8.33
#